data_AF-A0A0M6WYT7-F1
#
_entry.id   AF-A0A0M6WYT7-F1
#
_cell.length_a   1.000
_cell.length_b   1.000
_cell.length_c   1.000
_cell.angle_alpha   90.00
_cell.angle_beta   90.00
_cell.angle_gamma   90.00
#
_symmetry.space_group_name_H-M   'P 1'
#
loop_
_entity.id
_entity.type
_entity.pdbx_description
1 polymer ?
#
loop_
_entity_poly.entity_id
_entity_poly.type
_entity_poly.pdbx_seq_one_letter_code
_entity_poly.pdbx_strand_id
1 'polypeptide(L)' 'MVKKTEKLYMELSALENRGVTIWLEGTPSNSLNVSNQLSIHEDTSYMRDYVFEEGRLKEVHFDKVSK' A
#
# COMPACT_ATOMS: atom_id res chain seq x y z
N MET A 1 -4.63 21.62 4.40
CA MET A 1 -3.64 20.75 3.74
C MET A 1 -3.91 19.33 4.21
N VAL A 2 -4.40 18.44 3.34
CA VAL A 2 -4.51 17.01 3.67
C VAL A 2 -3.09 16.46 3.70
N LYS A 3 -2.67 15.84 4.80
CA LYS A 3 -1.31 15.27 4.89
C LYS A 3 -1.20 14.12 3.88
N LYS A 4 -0.06 13.99 3.20
CA LYS A 4 0.20 12.94 2.18
C LYS A 4 -0.17 11.53 2.69
N THR A 5 0.05 11.30 3.99
CA THR A 5 -0.35 10.11 4.75
C THR A 5 -1.86 9.85 4.77
N GLU A 6 -2.69 10.88 5.00
CA GLU A 6 -4.16 10.74 5.05
C GLU A 6 -4.72 10.35 3.69
N LYS A 7 -4.16 10.91 2.60
CA LYS A 7 -4.58 10.56 1.25
C LYS A 7 -4.25 9.10 0.92
N LEU A 8 -3.03 8.66 1.25
CA LEU A 8 -2.60 7.28 1.04
C LEU A 8 -3.43 6.30 1.88
N TYR A 9 -3.66 6.62 3.15
CA TYR A 9 -4.52 5.84 4.02
C TYR A 9 -5.92 5.66 3.43
N MET A 10 -6.58 6.76 3.02
CA MET A 10 -7.92 6.69 2.43
C MET A 10 -7.98 5.85 1.14
N GLU A 11 -6.97 5.96 0.28
CA GLU A 11 -6.84 5.13 -0.93
C GLU A 11 -6.76 3.64 -0.57
N LEU A 12 -5.86 3.29 0.35
CA LEU A 12 -5.64 1.90 0.74
C LEU A 12 -6.83 1.30 1.49
N SER A 13 -7.47 2.06 2.39
CA SER A 13 -8.68 1.60 3.07
C SER A 13 -9.82 1.36 2.09
N ALA A 14 -9.94 2.15 1.02
CA ALA A 14 -10.93 1.91 -0.02
C ALA A 14 -10.66 0.61 -0.82
N LEU A 15 -9.39 0.24 -1.00
CA LEU A 15 -9.00 -1.03 -1.63
C LEU A 15 -9.30 -2.22 -0.71
N GLU A 16 -8.90 -2.14 0.57
CA GLU A 16 -9.21 -3.18 1.57
C GLU A 16 -10.71 -3.43 1.69
N ASN A 17 -11.51 -2.36 1.74
CA ASN A 17 -12.97 -2.47 1.82
C ASN A 17 -13.59 -3.13 0.58
N ARG A 18 -12.87 -3.17 -0.55
CA ARG A 18 -13.27 -3.89 -1.77
C ARG A 18 -12.75 -5.32 -1.82
N GLY A 19 -12.06 -5.78 -0.77
CA GLY A 19 -11.48 -7.11 -0.68
C GLY A 19 -10.10 -7.25 -1.34
N VAL A 20 -9.42 -6.14 -1.62
CA VAL A 20 -8.02 -6.17 -2.12
C VAL A 20 -7.08 -6.40 -0.95
N THR A 21 -6.21 -7.40 -1.06
CA THR A 21 -5.19 -7.69 -0.05
C THR A 21 -4.00 -6.75 -0.22
N ILE A 22 -3.56 -6.14 0.88
CA ILE A 22 -2.37 -5.28 0.88
C ILE A 22 -1.21 -6.08 1.45
N TRP A 23 -0.06 -6.03 0.78
CA TRP A 23 1.18 -6.65 1.20
C TRP A 23 2.24 -5.58 1.46
N LEU A 24 3.07 -5.82 2.46
CA LEU A 24 4.23 -5.00 2.80
C LEU A 24 5.41 -5.94 3.03
N GLU A 25 6.45 -5.83 2.21
CA GLU A 25 7.65 -6.67 2.28
C GLU A 25 7.29 -8.17 2.27
N GLY A 26 6.42 -8.58 1.34
CA GLY A 26 5.97 -9.97 1.20
C GLY A 26 5.10 -10.51 2.34
N THR A 27 4.64 -9.68 3.29
CA THR A 27 3.73 -10.08 4.37
C THR A 27 2.38 -9.38 4.26
N PRO A 28 1.23 -10.06 4.50
CA PRO A 28 -0.07 -9.40 4.51
C PRO A 28 -0.08 -8.29 5.56
N SER A 29 -0.60 -7.13 5.18
CA SER A 29 -0.62 -5.94 6.01
C SER A 29 -1.96 -5.24 5.92
N ASN A 30 -2.04 -4.05 6.50
CA ASN A 30 -3.23 -3.22 6.40
C ASN A 30 -2.95 -1.75 6.00
N SER A 31 -4.01 -1.07 5.56
CA SER A 31 -3.98 0.30 5.07
C SER A 31 -3.35 1.28 6.06
N LEU A 32 -3.65 1.12 7.36
CA LEU A 32 -3.06 1.94 8.42
C LEU A 32 -1.55 1.69 8.57
N ASN A 33 -1.14 0.43 8.62
CA ASN A 33 0.26 0.08 8.81
C ASN A 33 1.13 0.54 7.64
N VAL A 34 0.70 0.26 6.41
CA VAL A 34 1.43 0.65 5.19
C VAL A 34 1.51 2.17 5.08
N SER A 35 0.39 2.89 5.26
CA SER A 35 0.40 4.35 5.17
C SER A 35 1.31 5.01 6.21
N ASN A 36 1.35 4.47 7.44
CA ASN A 36 2.27 4.93 8.47
C ASN A 36 3.73 4.65 8.10
N GLN A 37 4.04 3.42 7.66
CA GLN A 37 5.42 3.04 7.36
C GLN A 37 6.01 3.82 6.18
N LEU A 38 5.21 4.06 5.13
CA LEU A 38 5.61 4.89 3.99
C LEU A 38 5.71 6.38 4.33
N SER A 39 5.04 6.83 5.40
CA SER A 39 5.12 8.24 5.84
C SER A 39 6.28 8.50 6.81
N ILE A 40 6.65 7.50 7.62
CA ILE A 40 7.78 7.60 8.55
C ILE A 40 9.11 7.50 7.80
N HIS A 41 9.15 6.70 6.74
CA HIS A 41 10.37 6.42 5.99
C HIS A 41 10.37 7.11 4.61
N GLU A 42 10.26 8.44 4.57
CA GLU A 42 10.24 9.19 3.30
C GLU A 42 11.50 8.96 2.43
N ASP A 43 12.64 8.65 3.06
CA ASP A 43 13.90 8.32 2.37
C ASP A 43 13.93 6.89 1.79
N THR A 44 13.02 6.01 2.25
CA THR A 44 12.88 4.65 1.72
C THR A 44 11.93 4.68 0.54
N SER A 45 12.43 4.31 -0.62
CA SER A 45 11.58 4.13 -1.80
C SER A 45 10.92 2.76 -1.72
N TYR A 46 9.59 2.74 -1.77
CA TYR A 46 8.81 1.53 -1.97
C TYR A 46 8.28 1.52 -3.42
N MET A 47 8.40 0.38 -4.10
CA MET A 47 7.66 0.12 -5.34
C MET A 47 6.28 -0.42 -4.99
N ARG A 48 5.29 -0.02 -5.79
CA ARG A 48 3.91 -0.48 -5.64
C ARG A 48 3.53 -1.33 -6.85
N ASP A 49 3.34 -2.62 -6.63
CA ASP A 49 2.92 -3.57 -7.65
C ASP A 49 1.44 -3.93 -7.52
N TYR A 50 0.79 -4.19 -8.66
CA TYR A 50 -0.63 -4.49 -8.75
C TYR A 50 -0.83 -5.89 -9.33
N VAL A 51 -1.47 -6.78 -8.56
CA VAL A 51 -1.78 -8.15 -8.99
C VAL A 51 -3.26 -8.25 -9.36
N PHE A 52 -3.51 -8.64 -10.60
CA PHE A 52 -4.86 -8.81 -11.14
C PHE A 52 -5.20 -10.28 -11.33
N GLU A 53 -6.44 -10.65 -11.01
CA GLU A 53 -7.03 -11.95 -11.30
C GLU A 53 -8.35 -11.74 -12.03
N GLU A 54 -8.51 -12.37 -13.20
CA GLU A 54 -9.71 -12.24 -14.05
C GLU A 54 -10.11 -10.78 -14.33
N GLY A 55 -9.12 -9.89 -14.49
CA GLY A 55 -9.34 -8.46 -14.74
C GLY A 55 -9.76 -7.64 -13.51
N ARG A 56 -9.79 -8.23 -12.32
CA ARG A 56 -10.04 -7.54 -11.04
C ARG A 56 -8.74 -7.41 -10.26
N LEU A 57 -8.51 -6.23 -9.69
CA LEU A 57 -7.40 -6.03 -8.76
C LEU A 57 -7.63 -6.90 -7.52
N LYS A 58 -6.67 -7.79 -7.23
CA LYS A 58 -6.70 -8.68 -6.08
C LYS A 58 -5.75 -8.24 -4.98
N GLU A 59 -4.56 -7.80 -5.36
CA GLU A 59 -3.52 -7.49 -4.40
C GLU A 59 -2.72 -6.26 -4.79
N VAL A 60 -2.23 -5.55 -3.78
CA VAL A 60 -1.25 -4.48 -3.94
C VAL A 60 -0.07 -4.77 -3.04
N HIS A 61 1.12 -4.80 -3.62
CA HIS A 61 2.37 -5.11 -2.92
C HIS A 61 3.21 -3.85 -2.77
N PHE A 62 3.73 -3.63 -1.56
CA PHE A 62 4.67 -2.56 -1.25
C PHE A 62 6.00 -3.17 -0.84
N ASP A 63 6.97 -3.08 -1.74
CA ASP A 63 8.30 -3.65 -1.53
C ASP A 63 9.36 -2.56 -1.59
N LYS A 64 10.29 -2.59 -0.64
CA LYS A 64 11.44 -1.68 -0.61
C LYS A 64 12.29 -1.91 -1.83
N VAL A 65 12.62 -0.81 -2.49
CA VAL A 65 13.65 -0.79 -3.50
C VAL A 65 14.89 -0.13 -2.92
N SER A 66 15.97 -0.89 -2.84
CA SER A 66 17.30 -0.32 -2.63
C SER A 66 17.75 0.36 -3.92
N LYS A 67 18.36 1.54 -3.81
CA LYS A 67 19.13 2.13 -4.90
C LYS A 67 20.41 1.34 -5.17
#